data_AF-A0A9E4J974-F1
#
_entry.id   AF-A0A9E4J974-F1
#
_cell.length_a   1.000
_cell.length_b   1.000
_cell.length_c   1.000
_cell.angle_alpha   90.00
_cell.angle_beta   90.00
_cell.angle_gamma   90.00
#
_symmetry.space_group_name_H-M   'P 1'
#
loop_
_entity.id
_entity.type
_entity.pdbx_description
1 polymer ?
#
loop_
_entity_poly.entity_id
_entity_poly.type
_entity_poly.pdbx_seq_one_letter_code
_entity_poly.pdbx_strand_id
1 'polypeptide(L)'
;MKQFRHDDLRARLRRRRRGTRARLSFDAALRLRRLGVATPEPLLYAESKTLDGPAWFVCRLVPEALELRYVLRALSAGEGSARFPAIDGAALLRRVGGLAATLHRHGIWFRDLTSGNVLLSEPATDAELYLVDLNRARFRRRLSLSQRLRDLSRMPVLRPADRAEYLSGYRSGGLPRYQRLLFEVFHYGFRLKIRSKEGARRGLRRFADLLLPRRRAHPHIPEADRGAKPQERAVWDPLTDQPHQQATRGQRLGVRLRDAAHHARPLLRGAGPLLRSIVEGKRLRRRLERVPERVPFQGLGVAVGPDSAPVGALVEAIGDLGVENVLLRFHLWQGVDGDLLRLA
;
A
#
# COMPACT_ATOMS: atom_id res chain seq x y z
N MET A 1 -4.71 12.03 -24.41
CA MET A 1 -4.99 13.47 -24.20
C MET A 1 -4.79 13.83 -22.73
N LYS A 2 -4.15 14.96 -22.41
CA LYS A 2 -3.93 15.44 -21.04
C LYS A 2 -4.55 16.82 -20.86
N GLN A 3 -5.49 16.96 -19.92
CA GLN A 3 -6.09 18.25 -19.54
C GLN A 3 -5.36 18.86 -18.34
N PHE A 4 -5.16 20.17 -18.37
CA PHE A 4 -4.58 20.98 -17.31
C PHE A 4 -5.58 22.04 -16.86
N ARG A 5 -5.82 22.10 -15.54
CA ARG A 5 -6.68 23.11 -14.90
C ARG A 5 -5.86 24.22 -14.25
N HIS A 6 -6.43 25.42 -14.18
CA HIS A 6 -5.81 26.62 -13.61
C HIS A 6 -6.68 27.23 -12.50
N ASP A 7 -7.19 26.38 -11.61
CA ASP A 7 -8.15 26.79 -10.57
C ASP A 7 -7.52 27.78 -9.57
N ASP A 8 -6.24 27.58 -9.21
CA ASP A 8 -5.54 28.38 -8.19
C ASP A 8 -4.76 29.60 -8.74
N LEU A 9 -4.62 30.64 -7.91
CA LEU A 9 -3.90 31.87 -8.24
C LEU A 9 -2.45 31.60 -8.71
N ARG A 10 -1.79 30.61 -8.11
CA ARG A 10 -0.42 30.25 -8.46
C ARG A 10 -0.34 29.68 -9.88
N ALA A 11 -1.34 28.93 -10.33
CA ALA A 11 -1.44 28.37 -11.67
C ALA A 11 -1.71 29.46 -12.69
N ARG A 12 -2.61 30.39 -12.38
CA ARG A 12 -2.91 31.57 -13.21
C ARG A 12 -1.67 32.46 -13.37
N LEU A 13 -0.94 32.74 -12.29
CA LEU A 13 0.30 33.52 -12.34
C LEU A 13 1.41 32.81 -13.14
N ARG A 14 1.58 31.49 -12.94
CA ARG A 14 2.54 30.70 -13.73
C ARG A 14 2.21 30.76 -15.21
N ARG A 15 0.92 30.63 -15.55
CA ARG A 15 0.42 30.71 -16.91
C ARG A 15 0.73 32.08 -17.53
N ARG A 16 0.43 33.18 -16.82
CA ARG A 16 0.76 34.54 -17.29
C ARG A 16 2.25 34.71 -17.59
N ARG A 17 3.13 34.10 -16.79
CA ARG A 17 4.60 34.24 -16.95
C ARG A 17 5.23 33.29 -17.96
N ARG A 18 4.69 32.09 -18.17
CA ARG A 18 5.36 31.00 -18.93
C ARG A 18 4.49 30.31 -19.97
N GLY A 19 3.23 30.71 -20.12
CA GLY A 19 2.25 29.97 -20.92
C GLY A 19 1.65 28.77 -20.19
N THR A 20 0.71 28.09 -20.85
CA THR A 20 0.05 26.91 -20.27
C THR A 20 0.97 25.71 -20.20
N ARG A 21 0.64 24.76 -19.31
CA ARG A 21 1.35 23.48 -19.26
C ARG A 21 1.21 22.68 -20.55
N ALA A 22 0.10 22.86 -21.27
CA ALA A 22 -0.12 22.19 -22.55
C ALA A 22 0.87 22.68 -23.61
N ARG A 23 0.98 24.00 -23.79
CA ARG A 23 1.98 24.60 -24.69
C ARG A 23 3.40 24.18 -24.31
N LEU A 24 3.76 24.26 -23.02
CA LEU A 24 5.08 23.85 -22.55
C LEU A 24 5.38 22.37 -22.83
N SER A 25 4.38 21.49 -22.71
CA SER A 25 4.53 20.07 -23.08
C SER A 25 4.75 19.89 -24.58
N PHE A 26 3.98 20.59 -25.42
CA PHE A 26 4.09 20.53 -26.88
C PHE A 26 5.45 21.03 -27.38
N ASP A 27 5.88 22.20 -26.93
CA ASP A 27 7.17 22.80 -27.31
C ASP A 27 8.35 21.90 -26.88
N ALA A 28 8.26 21.33 -25.67
CA ALA A 28 9.28 20.40 -25.18
C ALA A 28 9.32 19.11 -25.99
N ALA A 29 8.16 18.56 -26.37
CA ALA A 29 8.07 17.33 -27.18
C ALA A 29 8.70 17.54 -28.57
N LEU A 30 8.36 18.63 -29.26
CA LEU A 30 8.96 18.98 -30.55
C LEU A 30 10.48 19.10 -30.44
N ARG A 31 10.96 19.75 -29.38
CA ARG A 31 12.40 19.93 -29.16
C ARG A 31 13.13 18.63 -28.84
N LEU A 32 12.52 17.72 -28.07
CA LEU A 32 13.09 16.40 -27.80
C LEU A 32 13.22 15.58 -29.08
N ARG A 33 12.17 15.54 -29.90
CA ARG A 33 12.18 14.81 -31.18
C ARG A 33 13.28 15.30 -32.12
N ARG A 34 13.46 16.62 -32.24
CA ARG A 34 14.57 17.22 -33.04
C ARG A 34 15.96 16.84 -32.54
N LEU A 35 16.09 16.47 -31.27
CA LEU A 35 17.34 16.04 -30.64
C LEU A 35 17.50 14.51 -30.63
N GLY A 36 16.62 13.77 -31.33
CA GLY A 36 16.65 12.31 -31.36
C GLY A 36 16.26 11.65 -30.03
N VAL A 37 15.57 12.37 -29.14
CA VAL A 37 15.07 11.80 -27.88
C VAL A 37 13.61 11.41 -28.06
N ALA A 38 13.32 10.11 -27.91
CA ALA A 38 12.00 9.55 -28.09
C ALA A 38 10.98 10.12 -27.07
N THR A 39 9.83 10.53 -27.59
CA THR A 39 8.68 11.01 -26.84
C THR A 39 7.44 10.87 -27.73
N PRO A 40 6.24 10.64 -27.16
CA PRO A 40 5.04 10.45 -27.97
C PRO A 40 4.83 11.63 -28.91
N GLU A 41 4.49 11.36 -30.17
CA GLU A 41 4.35 12.39 -31.20
C GLU A 41 3.37 13.47 -30.75
N PRO A 42 3.81 14.74 -30.56
CA PRO A 42 2.90 15.82 -30.22
C PRO A 42 2.04 16.16 -31.44
N LEU A 43 0.71 16.04 -31.29
CA LEU A 43 -0.25 16.31 -32.38
C LEU A 43 -0.72 17.76 -32.32
N LEU A 44 -1.20 18.20 -31.16
CA LEU A 44 -1.63 19.58 -30.94
C LEU A 44 -1.65 19.95 -29.46
N TYR A 45 -1.78 21.25 -29.20
CA TYR A 45 -2.26 21.76 -27.92
C TYR A 45 -3.38 22.77 -28.16
N ALA A 46 -4.30 22.86 -27.20
CA ALA A 46 -5.37 23.85 -27.19
C ALA A 46 -5.41 24.53 -25.82
N GLU A 47 -5.70 25.82 -25.76
CA GLU A 47 -5.80 26.57 -24.51
C GLU A 47 -6.96 27.56 -24.53
N SER A 48 -7.67 27.70 -23.40
CA SER A 48 -8.68 28.75 -23.23
C SER A 48 -8.07 30.13 -23.42
N LYS A 49 -8.84 31.15 -23.83
CA LYS A 49 -8.38 32.55 -23.80
C LYS A 49 -8.32 33.11 -22.37
N THR A 50 -9.17 32.63 -21.46
CA THR A 50 -9.20 33.08 -20.06
C THR A 50 -8.10 32.42 -19.24
N LEU A 51 -7.53 33.14 -18.26
CA LEU A 51 -6.38 32.67 -17.46
C LEU A 51 -6.71 31.43 -16.59
N ASP A 52 -7.93 31.34 -16.11
CA ASP A 52 -8.48 30.24 -15.29
C ASP A 52 -8.96 29.06 -16.13
N GLY A 53 -9.18 29.28 -17.44
CA GLY A 53 -9.70 28.24 -18.33
C GLY A 53 -8.74 27.06 -18.55
N PRO A 54 -9.27 25.94 -19.05
CA PRO A 54 -8.52 24.71 -19.29
C PRO A 54 -7.49 24.85 -20.42
N ALA A 55 -6.52 23.93 -20.42
CA ALA A 55 -5.63 23.70 -21.54
C ALA A 55 -5.44 22.20 -21.77
N TRP A 56 -5.22 21.80 -23.02
CA TRP A 56 -5.14 20.40 -23.45
C TRP A 56 -3.90 20.17 -24.28
N PHE A 57 -3.22 19.07 -23.99
CA PHE A 57 -2.13 18.54 -24.80
C PHE A 57 -2.53 17.19 -25.38
N VAL A 58 -2.39 17.03 -26.68
CA VAL A 58 -2.72 15.83 -27.43
C VAL A 58 -1.45 15.32 -28.12
N CYS A 59 -1.16 14.05 -27.91
CA CYS A 59 -0.05 13.33 -28.54
C CYS A 59 -0.56 11.96 -28.99
N ARG A 60 0.16 11.35 -29.93
CA ARG A 60 -0.10 9.98 -30.37
C ARG A 60 0.08 9.03 -29.21
N LEU A 61 -0.84 8.08 -29.07
CA LEU A 61 -0.71 6.99 -28.11
C LEU A 61 0.44 6.09 -28.54
N VAL A 62 1.32 5.73 -27.62
CA VAL A 62 2.29 4.64 -27.83
C VAL A 62 1.55 3.36 -27.45
N PRO A 63 1.14 2.50 -28.41
CA PRO A 63 0.46 1.26 -28.10
C PRO A 63 1.39 0.37 -27.27
N GLU A 64 0.81 -0.46 -26.39
CA GLU A 64 1.54 -1.48 -25.61
C GLU A 64 2.62 -0.95 -24.65
N ALA A 65 2.70 0.37 -24.48
CA ALA A 65 3.74 1.00 -23.69
C ALA A 65 3.71 0.55 -22.23
N LEU A 66 4.86 0.05 -21.75
CA LEU A 66 5.05 -0.34 -20.36
C LEU A 66 5.74 0.78 -19.59
N GLU A 67 5.12 1.24 -18.51
CA GLU A 67 5.83 2.18 -17.62
C GLU A 67 7.02 1.50 -16.93
N LEU A 68 8.21 2.11 -17.01
CA LEU A 68 9.44 1.62 -16.39
C LEU A 68 9.27 1.38 -14.88
N ARG A 69 8.35 2.09 -14.22
CA ARG A 69 8.03 1.91 -12.79
C ARG A 69 7.68 0.47 -12.43
N TYR A 70 7.03 -0.29 -13.32
CA TYR A 70 6.63 -1.66 -13.01
C TYR A 70 7.82 -2.61 -13.03
N VAL A 71 8.70 -2.45 -14.04
CA VAL A 71 9.95 -3.20 -14.14
C VAL A 71 10.85 -2.93 -12.93
N LEU A 72 11.06 -1.67 -12.56
CA LEU A 72 11.91 -1.34 -11.40
C LEU A 72 11.36 -1.85 -10.08
N ARG A 73 10.02 -1.94 -9.93
CA ARG A 73 9.39 -2.54 -8.76
C ARG A 73 9.65 -4.05 -8.71
N ALA A 74 9.48 -4.75 -9.82
CA ALA A 74 9.76 -6.18 -9.91
C ALA A 74 11.24 -6.49 -9.66
N LEU A 75 12.16 -5.72 -10.25
CA LEU A 75 13.60 -5.82 -9.96
C LEU A 75 13.89 -5.61 -8.47
N SER A 76 13.31 -4.57 -7.86
CA SER A 76 13.49 -4.30 -6.43
C SER A 76 12.95 -5.41 -5.53
N ALA A 77 11.91 -6.13 -5.96
CA ALA A 77 11.34 -7.28 -5.26
C ALA A 77 12.07 -8.60 -5.52
N GLY A 78 13.05 -8.63 -6.44
CA GLY A 78 13.70 -9.88 -6.86
C GLY A 78 12.87 -10.71 -7.85
N GLU A 79 11.77 -10.16 -8.36
CA GLU A 79 10.82 -10.85 -9.25
C GLU A 79 10.94 -10.41 -10.71
N GLY A 80 12.01 -9.69 -11.06
CA GLY A 80 12.22 -9.10 -12.39
C GLY A 80 12.13 -10.13 -13.52
N SER A 81 12.96 -11.17 -13.46
CA SER A 81 13.01 -12.23 -14.49
C SER A 81 11.72 -13.04 -14.57
N ALA A 82 11.00 -13.19 -13.46
CA ALA A 82 9.73 -13.93 -13.42
C ALA A 82 8.58 -13.14 -14.05
N ARG A 83 8.48 -11.83 -13.75
CA ARG A 83 7.39 -10.98 -14.27
C ARG A 83 7.67 -10.40 -15.66
N PHE A 84 8.94 -10.22 -16.01
CA PHE A 84 9.38 -9.62 -17.27
C PHE A 84 10.53 -10.45 -17.87
N PRO A 85 10.28 -11.69 -18.32
CA PRO A 85 11.32 -12.60 -18.79
C PRO A 85 12.08 -12.09 -20.03
N ALA A 86 11.45 -11.27 -20.87
CA ALA A 86 12.07 -10.64 -22.04
C ALA A 86 12.93 -9.41 -21.71
N ILE A 87 13.06 -9.05 -20.42
CA ILE A 87 13.83 -7.90 -19.95
C ILE A 87 15.04 -8.35 -19.13
N ASP A 88 16.24 -8.14 -19.68
CA ASP A 88 17.47 -8.06 -18.90
C ASP A 88 17.47 -6.74 -18.13
N GLY A 89 17.25 -6.84 -16.81
CA GLY A 89 17.21 -5.69 -15.92
C GLY A 89 18.50 -4.88 -15.90
N ALA A 90 19.67 -5.51 -15.97
CA ALA A 90 20.95 -4.82 -15.96
C ALA A 90 21.17 -4.03 -17.26
N ALA A 91 20.88 -4.66 -18.41
CA ALA A 91 20.95 -4.01 -19.71
C ALA A 91 19.96 -2.83 -19.80
N LEU A 92 18.71 -3.02 -19.36
CA LEU A 92 17.72 -1.94 -19.33
C LEU A 92 18.18 -0.77 -18.45
N LEU A 93 18.72 -1.03 -17.26
CA LEU A 93 19.22 0.01 -16.37
C LEU A 93 20.35 0.82 -17.01
N ARG A 94 21.29 0.15 -17.72
CA ARG A 94 22.32 0.84 -18.51
C ARG A 94 21.70 1.74 -19.58
N ARG A 95 20.69 1.27 -20.32
CA ARG A 95 19.97 2.08 -21.32
C ARG A 95 19.27 3.30 -20.70
N VAL A 96 18.63 3.13 -19.55
CA VAL A 96 18.00 4.24 -18.80
C VAL A 96 19.05 5.25 -18.32
N GLY A 97 20.22 4.79 -17.89
CA GLY A 97 21.38 5.64 -17.58
C GLY A 97 21.86 6.43 -18.81
N GLY A 98 21.97 5.76 -19.95
CA GLY A 98 22.35 6.35 -21.23
C GLY A 98 21.35 7.41 -21.73
N LEU A 99 20.05 7.20 -21.52
CA LEU A 99 19.01 8.20 -21.77
C LEU A 99 19.24 9.45 -20.92
N ALA A 100 19.48 9.29 -19.61
CA ALA A 100 19.78 10.42 -18.72
C ALA A 100 21.05 11.17 -19.15
N ALA A 101 22.08 10.46 -19.62
CA ALA A 101 23.30 11.05 -20.15
C ALA A 101 23.02 11.87 -21.41
N THR A 102 22.22 11.33 -22.33
CA THR A 102 21.80 12.01 -23.58
C THR A 102 21.06 13.31 -23.28
N LEU A 103 20.07 13.27 -22.38
CA LEU A 103 19.37 14.48 -21.91
C LEU A 103 20.35 15.53 -21.39
N HIS A 104 21.26 15.12 -20.51
CA HIS A 104 22.21 16.00 -19.88
C HIS A 104 23.31 16.52 -20.82
N ARG A 105 23.63 15.82 -21.92
CA ARG A 105 24.55 16.31 -22.97
C ARG A 105 23.90 17.40 -23.81
N HIS A 106 22.61 17.26 -24.14
CA HIS A 106 21.85 18.29 -24.86
C HIS A 106 21.35 19.45 -23.98
N GLY A 107 21.82 19.53 -22.72
CA GLY A 107 21.44 20.62 -21.82
C GLY A 107 19.98 20.54 -21.34
N ILE A 108 19.34 19.37 -21.43
CA ILE A 108 17.96 19.14 -21.02
C ILE A 108 17.92 18.78 -19.54
N TRP A 109 17.42 19.70 -18.72
CA TRP A 109 17.11 19.43 -17.33
C TRP A 109 15.65 18.99 -17.23
N PHE A 110 15.42 17.69 -17.12
CA PHE A 110 14.09 17.10 -17.16
C PHE A 110 13.27 17.41 -15.90
N ARG A 111 13.93 17.52 -14.73
CA ARG A 111 13.37 17.91 -13.42
C ARG A 111 12.38 16.94 -12.79
N ASP A 112 11.92 15.95 -13.54
CA ASP A 112 10.97 14.94 -13.10
C ASP A 112 11.33 13.56 -13.63
N LEU A 113 12.64 13.22 -13.66
CA LEU A 113 13.16 11.98 -14.25
C LEU A 113 12.92 10.80 -13.30
N THR A 114 11.65 10.48 -13.13
CA THR A 114 11.17 9.35 -12.34
C THR A 114 10.78 8.22 -13.27
N SER A 115 10.75 6.99 -12.76
CA SER A 115 10.39 5.81 -13.56
C SER A 115 8.95 5.80 -14.07
N GLY A 116 8.05 6.63 -13.52
CA GLY A 116 6.70 6.81 -14.06
C GLY A 116 6.64 7.74 -15.28
N ASN A 117 7.72 8.45 -15.58
CA ASN A 117 7.82 9.36 -16.73
C ASN A 117 8.68 8.77 -17.87
N VAL A 118 9.05 7.50 -17.76
CA VAL A 118 9.76 6.73 -18.79
C VAL A 118 8.90 5.54 -19.15
N LEU A 119 8.59 5.40 -20.44
CA LEU A 119 7.86 4.26 -20.99
C LEU A 119 8.81 3.44 -21.87
N LEU A 120 8.65 2.13 -21.86
CA LEU A 120 9.18 1.25 -22.87
C LEU A 120 8.10 1.10 -23.95
N SER A 121 8.48 1.09 -25.23
CA SER A 121 7.54 0.83 -26.34
C SER A 121 6.85 -0.53 -26.24
N GLU A 122 7.54 -1.50 -25.65
CA GLU A 122 7.09 -2.88 -25.46
C GLU A 122 7.85 -3.49 -24.26
N PRO A 123 7.44 -4.64 -23.69
CA PRO A 123 8.10 -5.26 -22.55
C PRO A 123 9.39 -6.01 -22.93
N ALA A 124 10.31 -5.37 -23.65
CA ALA A 124 11.58 -5.95 -24.11
C ALA A 124 12.79 -5.10 -23.69
N THR A 125 13.95 -5.75 -23.58
CA THR A 125 15.20 -5.09 -23.18
C THR A 125 15.59 -3.92 -24.09
N ASP A 126 15.44 -4.10 -25.41
CA ASP A 126 15.87 -3.14 -26.43
C ASP A 126 14.77 -2.18 -26.88
N ALA A 127 13.58 -2.28 -26.27
CA ALA A 127 12.44 -1.40 -26.51
C ALA A 127 12.81 0.08 -26.44
N GLU A 128 12.26 0.91 -27.30
CA GLU A 128 12.55 2.34 -27.32
C GLU A 128 12.04 3.02 -26.03
N LEU A 129 12.85 3.92 -25.45
CA LEU A 129 12.53 4.60 -24.18
C LEU A 129 11.88 5.96 -24.43
N TYR A 130 10.57 6.04 -24.23
CA TYR A 130 9.78 7.26 -24.41
C TYR A 130 9.73 8.10 -23.13
N LEU A 131 9.97 9.40 -23.26
CA LEU A 131 9.76 10.37 -22.17
C LEU A 131 8.36 10.97 -22.20
N VAL A 132 7.71 11.04 -21.03
CA VAL A 132 6.40 11.68 -20.83
C VAL A 132 6.42 12.71 -19.71
N ASP A 133 5.36 13.50 -19.58
CA ASP A 133 5.22 14.62 -18.63
C ASP A 133 6.31 15.71 -18.74
N LEU A 134 6.44 16.28 -19.93
CA LEU A 134 7.53 17.19 -20.31
C LEU A 134 7.39 18.64 -19.81
N ASN A 135 6.24 19.04 -19.28
CA ASN A 135 5.89 20.44 -18.97
C ASN A 135 6.85 21.14 -17.98
N ARG A 136 7.60 20.36 -17.19
CA ARG A 136 8.57 20.88 -16.21
C ARG A 136 9.99 20.93 -16.75
N ALA A 137 10.29 20.30 -17.89
CA ALA A 137 11.62 20.27 -18.48
C ALA A 137 12.14 21.68 -18.77
N ARG A 138 13.45 21.88 -18.69
CA ARG A 138 14.12 23.15 -18.97
C ARG A 138 15.32 22.89 -19.85
N PHE A 139 15.39 23.62 -20.95
CA PHE A 139 16.50 23.56 -21.88
C PHE A 139 17.49 24.66 -21.55
N ARG A 140 18.76 24.31 -21.35
CA ARG A 140 19.85 25.22 -21.00
C ARG A 140 21.04 24.98 -21.92
N ARG A 141 21.95 25.96 -22.02
CA ARG A 141 23.22 25.77 -22.75
C ARG A 141 24.07 24.66 -22.12
N ARG A 142 24.19 24.67 -20.78
CA ARG A 142 24.89 23.64 -20.00
C ARG A 142 24.17 23.44 -18.67
N LEU A 143 24.22 22.21 -18.15
CA LEU A 143 23.72 21.87 -16.81
C LEU A 143 24.88 21.86 -15.82
N SER A 144 24.64 22.37 -14.61
CA SER A 144 25.59 22.19 -13.51
C SER A 144 25.63 20.74 -13.05
N LEU A 145 26.74 20.33 -12.42
CA LEU A 145 26.86 19.00 -11.83
C LEU A 145 25.70 18.71 -10.86
N SER A 146 25.37 19.67 -10.00
CA SER A 146 24.26 19.54 -9.06
C SER A 146 22.91 19.33 -9.75
N GLN A 147 22.64 20.00 -10.88
CA GLN A 147 21.42 19.78 -11.66
C GLN A 147 21.36 18.37 -12.23
N ARG A 148 22.47 17.91 -12.83
CA ARG A 148 22.58 16.57 -13.40
C ARG A 148 22.37 15.49 -12.33
N LEU A 149 23.10 15.56 -11.22
CA LEU A 149 23.03 14.55 -10.16
C LEU A 149 21.65 14.53 -9.47
N ARG A 150 21.04 15.70 -9.23
CA ARG A 150 19.67 15.75 -8.68
C ARG A 150 18.61 15.24 -9.64
N ASP A 151 18.83 15.30 -10.95
CA ASP A 151 17.91 14.69 -11.91
C ASP A 151 18.10 13.19 -11.98
N LEU A 152 19.35 12.76 -12.08
CA LEU A 152 19.74 11.35 -12.06
C LEU A 152 19.22 10.62 -10.80
N SER A 153 19.27 11.30 -9.65
CA SER A 153 18.89 10.74 -8.35
C SER A 153 17.38 10.54 -8.15
N ARG A 154 16.53 11.05 -9.06
CA ARG A 154 15.08 10.87 -9.01
C ARG A 154 14.64 9.46 -9.43
N MET A 155 15.48 8.75 -10.17
CA MET A 155 15.19 7.38 -10.57
C MET A 155 15.23 6.45 -9.34
N PRO A 156 14.16 5.71 -9.02
CA PRO A 156 14.06 4.93 -7.79
C PRO A 156 14.75 3.56 -7.92
N VAL A 157 16.05 3.54 -8.19
CA VAL A 157 16.85 2.31 -8.29
C VAL A 157 17.36 1.92 -6.89
N LEU A 158 16.72 0.93 -6.27
CA LEU A 158 16.88 0.68 -4.82
C LEU A 158 18.03 -0.25 -4.46
N ARG A 159 18.32 -1.26 -5.29
CA ARG A 159 19.40 -2.21 -5.03
C ARG A 159 20.75 -1.61 -5.42
N PRO A 160 21.82 -1.75 -4.61
CA PRO A 160 23.13 -1.22 -4.95
C PRO A 160 23.69 -1.74 -6.29
N ALA A 161 23.47 -3.02 -6.60
CA ALA A 161 23.88 -3.63 -7.87
C ALA A 161 23.19 -2.95 -9.06
N ASP A 162 21.86 -2.85 -9.03
CA ASP A 162 21.08 -2.13 -10.06
C ASP A 162 21.53 -0.66 -10.22
N ARG A 163 21.86 0.01 -9.11
CA ARG A 163 22.40 1.38 -9.18
C ARG A 163 23.74 1.44 -9.89
N ALA A 164 24.60 0.45 -9.69
CA ALA A 164 25.87 0.39 -10.40
C ALA A 164 25.65 0.29 -11.92
N GLU A 165 24.70 -0.54 -12.36
CA GLU A 165 24.31 -0.67 -13.77
C GLU A 165 23.71 0.61 -14.35
N TYR A 166 22.80 1.25 -13.61
CA TYR A 166 22.23 2.53 -14.03
C TYR A 166 23.31 3.63 -14.17
N LEU A 167 24.25 3.70 -13.22
CA LEU A 167 25.32 4.70 -13.24
C LEU A 167 26.40 4.40 -14.28
N SER A 168 26.67 3.13 -14.58
CA SER A 168 27.61 2.74 -15.64
C SER A 168 27.07 3.10 -17.02
N GLY A 169 25.75 2.98 -17.23
CA GLY A 169 25.10 3.48 -18.44
C GLY A 169 25.12 5.01 -18.60
N TYR A 170 25.09 5.75 -17.48
CA TYR A 170 25.17 7.20 -17.49
C TYR A 170 26.58 7.72 -17.87
N ARG A 171 27.62 7.05 -17.39
CA ARG A 171 29.01 7.36 -17.69
C ARG A 171 29.81 6.06 -17.69
N SER A 172 30.53 5.79 -18.78
CA SER A 172 31.44 4.64 -18.87
C SER A 172 32.41 4.62 -17.69
N GLY A 173 32.53 3.47 -17.02
CA GLY A 173 33.30 3.32 -15.78
C GLY A 173 32.62 3.86 -14.51
N GLY A 174 31.39 4.37 -14.62
CA GLY A 174 30.59 4.90 -13.51
C GLY A 174 30.93 6.34 -13.13
N LEU A 175 30.34 6.79 -12.02
CA LEU A 175 30.61 8.12 -11.47
C LEU A 175 31.92 8.13 -10.65
N PRO A 176 32.74 9.20 -10.77
CA PRO A 176 33.86 9.44 -9.85
C PRO A 176 33.39 9.42 -8.39
N ARG A 177 34.26 9.00 -7.46
CA ARG A 177 33.92 8.79 -6.04
C ARG A 177 33.14 9.95 -5.41
N TYR A 178 33.59 11.20 -5.60
CA TYR A 178 32.91 12.38 -5.05
C TYR A 178 31.52 12.62 -5.68
N GLN A 179 31.36 12.36 -6.98
CA GLN A 179 30.06 12.49 -7.66
C GLN A 179 29.10 11.40 -7.22
N ARG A 180 29.62 10.19 -6.99
CA ARG A 180 28.84 9.06 -6.46
C ARG A 180 28.33 9.37 -5.05
N LEU A 181 29.17 9.93 -4.17
CA LEU A 181 28.75 10.35 -2.84
C LEU A 181 27.62 11.40 -2.91
N LEU A 182 27.80 12.45 -3.73
CA LEU A 182 26.77 13.48 -3.91
C LEU A 182 25.48 12.92 -4.51
N PHE A 183 25.59 11.99 -5.45
CA PHE A 183 24.44 11.29 -6.00
C PHE A 183 23.68 10.52 -4.92
N GLU A 184 24.37 9.75 -4.07
CA GLU A 184 23.73 8.99 -2.99
C GLU A 184 23.04 9.92 -1.97
N VAL A 185 23.66 11.06 -1.62
CA VAL A 185 23.04 12.09 -0.77
C VAL A 185 21.74 12.62 -1.40
N PHE A 186 21.77 12.98 -2.68
CA PHE A 186 20.56 13.46 -3.37
C PHE A 186 19.51 12.36 -3.54
N HIS A 187 19.92 11.12 -3.78
CA HIS A 187 19.04 9.98 -3.93
C HIS A 187 18.33 9.65 -2.61
N TYR A 188 19.09 9.57 -1.53
CA TYR A 188 18.55 9.37 -0.18
C TYR A 188 17.62 10.52 0.23
N GLY A 189 18.05 11.78 0.06
CA GLY A 189 17.23 12.94 0.38
C GLY A 189 15.93 13.02 -0.42
N PHE A 190 15.95 12.65 -1.70
CA PHE A 190 14.75 12.56 -2.51
C PHE A 190 13.77 11.49 -2.00
N ARG A 191 14.29 10.31 -1.63
CA ARG A 191 13.48 9.23 -1.04
C ARG A 191 12.89 9.60 0.30
N LEU A 192 13.67 10.23 1.18
CA LEU A 192 13.20 10.74 2.46
C LEU A 192 12.04 11.71 2.23
N LYS A 193 12.19 12.67 1.32
CA LYS A 193 11.13 13.61 0.96
C LYS A 193 9.85 12.93 0.47
N ILE A 194 9.94 11.87 -0.34
CA ILE A 194 8.76 11.11 -0.78
C ILE A 194 8.09 10.41 0.40
N ARG A 195 8.87 9.69 1.22
CA ARG A 195 8.37 9.00 2.42
C ARG A 195 7.72 9.98 3.40
N SER A 196 8.34 11.13 3.65
CA SER A 196 7.80 12.17 4.53
C SER A 196 6.49 12.73 4.01
N LYS A 197 6.31 12.88 2.69
CA LYS A 197 5.02 13.30 2.12
C LYS A 197 3.93 12.25 2.31
N GLU A 198 4.25 10.97 2.14
CA GLU A 198 3.31 9.88 2.41
C GLU A 198 2.98 9.78 3.90
N GLY A 199 3.99 9.94 4.76
CA GLY A 199 3.86 10.01 6.21
C GLY A 199 2.97 11.16 6.64
N ALA A 200 3.25 12.38 6.18
CA ALA A 200 2.46 13.57 6.45
C ALA A 200 1.02 13.45 5.92
N ARG A 201 0.81 12.93 4.70
CA ARG A 201 -0.54 12.67 4.18
C ARG A 201 -1.28 11.59 4.96
N ARG A 202 -0.59 10.58 5.48
CA ARG A 202 -1.18 9.56 6.36
C ARG A 202 -1.48 10.13 7.74
N GLY A 203 -0.59 10.93 8.31
CA GLY A 203 -0.78 11.63 9.57
C GLY A 203 -1.96 12.61 9.49
N LEU A 204 -1.98 13.47 8.48
CA LEU A 204 -3.07 14.41 8.23
C LEU A 204 -4.39 13.68 7.95
N ARG A 205 -4.39 12.55 7.23
CA ARG A 205 -5.59 11.72 7.07
C ARG A 205 -6.04 11.06 8.36
N ARG A 206 -5.12 10.58 9.22
CA ARG A 206 -5.45 10.04 10.53
C ARG A 206 -6.03 11.10 11.46
N PHE A 207 -5.46 12.31 11.42
CA PHE A 207 -5.94 13.47 12.16
C PHE A 207 -7.29 13.97 11.65
N ALA A 208 -7.45 14.04 10.32
CA ALA A 208 -8.74 14.34 9.70
C ALA A 208 -9.78 13.26 10.03
N ASP A 209 -9.45 11.97 9.98
CA ASP A 209 -10.36 10.87 10.38
C ASP A 209 -10.76 10.92 11.87
N LEU A 210 -9.92 11.52 12.72
CA LEU A 210 -10.22 11.74 14.13
C LEU A 210 -11.28 12.84 14.31
N LEU A 211 -11.17 13.93 13.55
CA LEU A 211 -11.99 15.13 13.71
C LEU A 211 -13.19 15.22 12.77
N LEU A 212 -13.07 14.66 11.56
CA LEU A 212 -14.07 14.72 10.49
C LEU A 212 -14.66 13.33 10.26
N PRO A 213 -15.98 13.22 10.02
CA PRO A 213 -16.62 11.96 9.68
C PRO A 213 -16.07 11.42 8.35
N ARG A 214 -15.92 10.09 8.26
CA ARG A 214 -15.37 9.44 7.06
C ARG A 214 -16.40 9.47 5.93
N ARG A 215 -16.15 10.37 4.96
CA ARG A 215 -16.95 10.59 3.73
C ARG A 215 -18.39 11.03 4.02
N ARG A 216 -18.94 11.88 3.14
CA ARG A 216 -20.39 12.11 3.09
C ARG A 216 -21.05 10.74 2.89
N ALA A 217 -22.09 10.46 3.66
CA ALA A 217 -22.89 9.25 3.48
C ALA A 217 -23.39 9.19 2.02
N HIS A 218 -23.67 8.00 1.51
CA HIS A 218 -24.30 7.89 0.20
C HIS A 218 -25.62 8.67 0.22
N PRO A 219 -26.08 9.25 -0.91
CA PRO A 219 -27.24 10.14 -0.92
C PRO A 219 -28.53 9.54 -0.34
N HIS A 220 -28.64 8.21 -0.31
CA HIS A 220 -29.80 7.47 0.22
C HIS A 220 -29.71 7.16 1.73
N ILE A 221 -28.56 7.37 2.38
CA ILE A 221 -28.40 7.12 3.81
C ILE A 221 -28.83 8.39 4.56
N PRO A 222 -29.85 8.34 5.43
CA PRO A 222 -30.31 9.51 6.17
C PRO A 222 -29.19 10.08 7.06
N GLU A 223 -29.18 11.39 7.29
CA GLU A 223 -28.25 11.97 8.27
C GLU A 223 -28.71 11.64 9.70
N ALA A 224 -27.77 11.33 10.59
CA ALA A 224 -28.07 11.18 12.00
C ALA A 224 -28.57 12.52 12.59
N ASP A 225 -29.50 12.45 13.54
CA ASP A 225 -30.05 13.63 14.20
C ASP A 225 -28.95 14.56 14.73
N ARG A 226 -29.10 15.86 14.47
CA ARG A 226 -28.07 16.86 14.79
C ARG A 226 -27.79 16.96 16.30
N GLY A 227 -28.75 16.57 17.14
CA GLY A 227 -28.62 16.50 18.61
C GLY A 227 -28.17 15.15 19.16
N ALA A 228 -28.07 14.09 18.34
CA ALA A 228 -27.79 12.74 18.81
C ALA A 228 -26.39 12.61 19.43
N LYS A 229 -26.30 11.87 20.54
CA LYS A 229 -25.03 11.56 21.19
C LYS A 229 -24.18 10.68 20.28
N PRO A 230 -22.84 10.70 20.41
CA PRO A 230 -21.95 9.86 19.62
C PRO A 230 -22.29 8.36 19.55
N GLN A 231 -22.88 7.79 20.60
CA GLN A 231 -23.35 6.39 20.65
C GLN A 231 -24.57 6.13 19.76
N GLU A 232 -25.41 7.15 19.56
CA GLU A 232 -26.72 7.09 18.91
C GLU A 232 -26.64 7.45 17.41
N ARG A 233 -25.46 7.84 16.92
CA ARG A 233 -25.22 8.19 15.51
C ARG A 233 -25.03 6.96 14.62
N ALA A 234 -25.81 5.92 14.85
CA ALA A 234 -25.95 4.75 13.99
C ALA A 234 -27.24 4.93 13.19
N VAL A 235 -27.13 5.00 11.87
CA VAL A 235 -28.30 5.15 10.99
C VAL A 235 -28.46 3.87 10.18
N TRP A 236 -29.68 3.38 10.11
CA TRP A 236 -30.01 2.21 9.31
C TRP A 236 -30.06 2.57 7.82
N ASP A 237 -29.41 1.79 6.96
CA ASP A 237 -29.58 1.93 5.51
C ASP A 237 -30.78 1.08 5.05
N PRO A 238 -31.86 1.70 4.56
CA PRO A 238 -33.07 0.99 4.15
C PRO A 238 -32.88 0.11 2.90
N LEU A 239 -31.79 0.28 2.13
CA LEU A 239 -31.53 -0.53 0.94
C LEU A 239 -30.73 -1.79 1.23
N THR A 240 -29.82 -1.74 2.21
CA THR A 240 -28.91 -2.86 2.52
C THR A 240 -29.22 -3.55 3.84
N ASP A 241 -30.14 -3.01 4.63
CA ASP A 241 -30.50 -3.48 5.97
C ASP A 241 -29.26 -3.54 6.91
N GLN A 242 -28.35 -2.58 6.74
CA GLN A 242 -27.11 -2.51 7.51
C GLN A 242 -27.02 -1.23 8.35
N PRO A 243 -26.47 -1.30 9.58
CA PRO A 243 -26.23 -0.13 10.40
C PRO A 243 -24.98 0.63 9.93
N HIS A 244 -25.15 1.91 9.57
CA HIS A 244 -24.09 2.83 9.22
C HIS A 244 -23.75 3.78 10.37
N GLN A 245 -22.55 3.61 10.92
CA GLN A 245 -22.04 4.45 11.99
C GLN A 245 -21.50 5.79 11.45
N GLN A 246 -22.19 6.89 11.76
CA GLN A 246 -21.85 8.24 11.31
C GLN A 246 -20.93 9.00 12.30
N ALA A 247 -20.68 8.45 13.49
CA ALA A 247 -19.75 9.02 14.46
C ALA A 247 -18.28 9.04 13.97
N THR A 248 -17.55 10.11 14.27
CA THR A 248 -16.11 10.24 13.95
C THR A 248 -15.28 9.18 14.67
N ARG A 249 -14.03 8.93 14.24
CA ARG A 249 -13.17 7.99 15.00
C ARG A 249 -12.88 8.50 16.41
N GLY A 250 -12.70 9.81 16.60
CA GLY A 250 -12.49 10.39 17.92
C GLY A 250 -13.69 10.18 18.84
N GLN A 251 -14.89 10.44 18.32
CA GLN A 251 -16.15 10.20 19.03
C GLN A 251 -16.30 8.72 19.44
N ARG A 252 -16.06 7.78 18.52
CA ARG A 252 -16.11 6.34 18.82
C ARG A 252 -15.08 5.89 19.83
N LEU A 253 -13.87 6.46 19.78
CA LEU A 253 -12.84 6.17 20.77
C LEU A 253 -13.26 6.69 22.15
N GLY A 254 -13.84 7.88 22.22
CA GLY A 254 -14.38 8.44 23.47
C GLY A 254 -15.56 7.64 24.03
N VAL A 255 -16.40 7.05 23.18
CA VAL A 255 -17.41 6.07 23.60
C VAL A 255 -16.75 4.82 24.19
N ARG A 256 -15.84 4.18 23.43
CA ARG A 256 -15.15 2.96 23.86
C ARG A 256 -14.35 3.14 25.16
N LEU A 257 -13.74 4.30 25.37
CA LEU A 257 -13.00 4.60 26.60
C LEU A 257 -13.95 4.79 27.80
N ARG A 258 -15.12 5.39 27.59
CA ARG A 258 -16.16 5.50 28.64
C ARG A 258 -16.74 4.12 28.98
N ASP A 259 -16.98 3.29 27.98
CA ASP A 259 -17.56 1.96 28.14
C ASP A 259 -16.50 0.90 28.53
N ALA A 260 -15.21 1.27 28.53
CA ALA A 260 -14.10 0.35 28.83
C ALA A 260 -14.26 -0.30 30.20
N ALA A 261 -14.72 0.45 31.22
CA ALA A 261 -14.96 -0.08 32.55
C ALA A 261 -16.10 -1.12 32.57
N HIS A 262 -17.12 -0.95 31.73
CA HIS A 262 -18.24 -1.88 31.61
C HIS A 262 -17.81 -3.18 30.94
N HIS A 263 -16.93 -3.12 29.93
CA HIS A 263 -16.38 -4.30 29.27
C HIS A 263 -15.22 -4.97 30.03
N ALA A 264 -14.47 -4.22 30.85
CA ALA A 264 -13.37 -4.77 31.65
C ALA A 264 -13.89 -5.65 32.80
N ARG A 265 -15.06 -5.35 33.37
CA ARG A 265 -15.63 -6.12 34.51
C ARG A 265 -15.92 -7.59 34.17
N PRO A 266 -16.59 -7.94 33.05
CA PRO A 266 -16.76 -9.34 32.62
C PRO A 266 -15.43 -10.02 32.28
N LEU A 267 -14.52 -9.30 31.61
CA LEU A 267 -13.20 -9.83 31.24
C LEU A 267 -12.36 -10.18 32.47
N LEU A 268 -12.36 -9.33 33.50
CA LEU A 268 -11.66 -9.57 34.76
C LEU A 268 -12.31 -10.70 35.58
N ARG A 269 -13.64 -10.81 35.56
CA ARG A 269 -14.36 -11.93 36.21
C ARG A 269 -14.13 -13.27 35.50
N GLY A 270 -13.98 -13.27 34.16
CA GLY A 270 -13.72 -14.46 33.36
C GLY A 270 -12.25 -14.86 33.22
N ALA A 271 -11.31 -13.95 33.49
CA ALA A 271 -9.87 -14.20 33.33
C ALA A 271 -9.34 -15.29 34.28
N GLY A 272 -9.81 -15.31 35.53
CA GLY A 272 -9.39 -16.31 36.52
C GLY A 272 -9.84 -17.74 36.15
N PRO A 273 -11.12 -17.97 35.85
CA PRO A 273 -11.62 -19.25 35.33
C PRO A 273 -10.91 -19.68 34.03
N LEU A 274 -10.74 -18.76 33.06
CA LEU A 274 -10.07 -19.04 31.79
C LEU A 274 -8.60 -19.48 31.99
N LEU A 275 -7.85 -18.77 32.82
CA LEU A 275 -6.46 -19.14 33.13
C LEU A 275 -6.37 -20.51 33.81
N ARG A 276 -7.28 -20.80 34.75
CA ARG A 276 -7.37 -22.13 35.39
C ARG A 276 -7.68 -23.23 34.37
N SER A 277 -8.67 -23.06 33.51
CA SER A 277 -9.01 -24.03 32.47
C SER A 277 -7.88 -24.25 31.46
N ILE A 278 -7.11 -23.21 31.10
CA ILE A 278 -5.92 -23.36 30.24
C ILE A 278 -4.83 -24.18 30.94
N VAL A 279 -4.59 -23.94 32.24
CA VAL A 279 -3.59 -24.68 33.02
C VAL A 279 -4.00 -26.14 33.20
N GLU A 280 -5.28 -26.40 33.52
CA GLU A 280 -5.83 -27.75 33.66
C GLU A 280 -5.84 -28.50 32.33
N GLY A 281 -6.26 -27.87 31.23
CA GLY A 281 -6.20 -28.47 29.90
C GLY A 281 -4.78 -28.86 29.48
N LYS A 282 -3.77 -28.03 29.81
CA LYS A 282 -2.36 -28.38 29.60
C LYS A 282 -1.92 -29.55 30.49
N ARG A 283 -2.39 -29.64 31.73
CA ARG A 283 -2.07 -30.74 32.66
C ARG A 283 -2.67 -32.07 32.19
N LEU A 284 -3.92 -32.06 31.74
CA LEU A 284 -4.64 -33.22 31.20
C LEU A 284 -3.97 -33.74 29.94
N ARG A 285 -3.63 -32.85 29.00
CA ARG A 285 -2.90 -33.22 27.79
C ARG A 285 -1.57 -33.91 28.10
N ARG A 286 -0.80 -33.41 29.08
CA ARG A 286 0.45 -34.06 29.51
C ARG A 286 0.25 -35.42 30.17
N ARG A 287 -0.91 -35.67 30.79
CA ARG A 287 -1.27 -36.98 31.34
C ARG A 287 -1.65 -37.97 30.24
N LEU A 288 -2.47 -37.54 29.29
CA LEU A 288 -2.83 -38.33 28.10
C LEU A 288 -1.58 -38.71 27.28
N GLU A 289 -0.62 -37.80 27.14
CA GLU A 289 0.66 -38.07 26.45
C GLU A 289 1.57 -39.07 27.19
N ARG A 290 1.28 -39.41 28.45
CA ARG A 290 2.04 -40.37 29.27
C ARG A 290 1.36 -41.74 29.41
N VAL A 291 0.18 -41.92 28.83
CA VAL A 291 -0.49 -43.24 28.84
C VAL A 291 0.33 -44.18 27.92
N PRO A 292 0.82 -45.33 28.43
CA PRO A 292 1.78 -46.17 27.70
C PRO A 292 1.18 -46.84 26.45
N GLU A 293 -0.11 -47.17 26.49
CA GLU A 293 -0.83 -47.84 25.42
C GLU A 293 -1.87 -46.91 24.80
N ARG A 294 -1.77 -46.70 23.49
CA ARG A 294 -2.77 -45.95 22.72
C ARG A 294 -3.87 -46.92 22.31
N VAL A 295 -5.07 -46.75 22.85
CA VAL A 295 -6.22 -47.57 22.49
C VAL A 295 -6.76 -47.12 21.12
N PRO A 296 -6.86 -48.01 20.12
CA PRO A 296 -7.50 -47.69 18.84
C PRO A 296 -8.98 -47.37 19.06
N PHE A 297 -9.50 -46.33 18.41
CA PHE A 297 -10.91 -45.94 18.53
C PHE A 297 -11.82 -47.01 17.90
N GLN A 298 -12.67 -47.67 18.70
CA GLN A 298 -13.46 -48.84 18.26
C GLN A 298 -14.95 -48.57 17.94
N GLY A 299 -15.39 -47.30 17.87
CA GLY A 299 -16.60 -47.00 17.07
C GLY A 299 -17.68 -46.10 17.67
N LEU A 300 -17.62 -45.67 18.94
CA LEU A 300 -18.56 -44.65 19.43
C LEU A 300 -17.92 -43.75 20.49
N GLY A 301 -18.04 -42.44 20.31
CA GLY A 301 -17.62 -41.44 21.29
C GLY A 301 -18.82 -40.63 21.75
N VAL A 302 -19.12 -40.66 23.05
CA VAL A 302 -20.22 -39.88 23.64
C VAL A 302 -19.66 -38.56 24.16
N ALA A 303 -20.14 -37.44 23.60
CA ALA A 303 -19.79 -36.11 24.09
C ALA A 303 -20.81 -35.65 25.12
N VAL A 304 -20.35 -35.47 26.35
CA VAL A 304 -21.19 -35.08 27.49
C VAL A 304 -21.08 -33.58 27.70
N GLY A 305 -22.22 -32.89 27.72
CA GLY A 305 -22.27 -31.47 28.05
C GLY A 305 -22.24 -31.26 29.57
N PRO A 306 -21.70 -30.14 30.07
CA PRO A 306 -21.59 -29.91 31.51
C PRO A 306 -22.94 -29.77 32.25
N ASP A 307 -24.05 -29.61 31.53
CA ASP A 307 -25.41 -29.49 32.10
C ASP A 307 -26.24 -30.79 31.97
N SER A 308 -25.66 -31.90 31.49
CA SER A 308 -26.41 -33.15 31.32
C SER A 308 -26.36 -33.99 32.59
N ALA A 309 -27.39 -33.83 33.43
CA ALA A 309 -27.70 -34.65 34.62
C ALA A 309 -26.58 -34.71 35.71
N PRO A 310 -26.91 -35.15 36.94
CA PRO A 310 -25.88 -35.40 37.96
C PRO A 310 -24.90 -36.44 37.44
N VAL A 311 -23.59 -36.21 37.62
CA VAL A 311 -22.50 -37.07 37.09
C VAL A 311 -22.74 -38.56 37.35
N GLY A 312 -23.31 -38.92 38.51
CA GLY A 312 -23.67 -40.30 38.84
C GLY A 312 -24.66 -40.96 37.88
N ALA A 313 -25.73 -40.27 37.48
CA ALA A 313 -26.72 -40.80 36.54
C ALA A 313 -26.13 -40.99 35.13
N LEU A 314 -25.13 -40.18 34.80
CA LEU A 314 -24.44 -40.25 33.53
C LEU A 314 -23.45 -41.43 33.48
N VAL A 315 -22.79 -41.75 34.60
CA VAL A 315 -21.92 -42.93 34.75
C VAL A 315 -22.73 -44.20 34.53
N GLU A 316 -23.90 -44.30 35.18
CA GLU A 316 -24.80 -45.44 35.09
C GLU A 316 -25.29 -45.63 33.65
N ALA A 317 -25.76 -44.56 33.01
CA ALA A 317 -26.21 -44.59 31.61
C ALA A 317 -25.11 -44.98 30.61
N ILE A 318 -23.86 -44.57 30.83
CA ILE A 318 -22.71 -44.99 30.00
C ILE A 318 -22.38 -46.46 30.24
N GLY A 319 -22.45 -46.92 31.49
CA GLY A 319 -22.26 -48.33 31.85
C GLY A 319 -23.28 -49.25 31.18
N ASP A 320 -24.55 -48.85 31.18
CA ASP A 320 -25.65 -49.58 30.52
C ASP A 320 -25.46 -49.72 29.00
N LEU A 321 -24.78 -48.75 28.37
CA LEU A 321 -24.45 -48.80 26.94
C LEU A 321 -23.28 -49.75 26.62
N GLY A 322 -22.64 -50.35 27.63
CA GLY A 322 -21.51 -51.26 27.45
C GLY A 322 -20.25 -50.59 26.91
N VAL A 323 -20.11 -49.27 27.10
CA VAL A 323 -18.99 -48.49 26.57
C VAL A 323 -17.82 -48.49 27.57
N GLU A 324 -16.70 -49.10 27.18
CA GLU A 324 -15.51 -49.20 28.05
C GLU A 324 -14.64 -47.93 28.08
N ASN A 325 -14.76 -47.04 27.08
CA ASN A 325 -13.89 -45.85 26.93
C ASN A 325 -14.70 -44.62 26.46
N VAL A 326 -14.58 -43.49 27.18
CA VAL A 326 -15.38 -42.27 26.93
C VAL A 326 -14.49 -41.06 26.63
N LEU A 327 -14.86 -40.28 25.60
CA LEU A 327 -14.17 -39.03 25.27
C LEU A 327 -14.90 -37.82 25.88
N LEU A 328 -14.33 -37.22 26.93
CA LEU A 328 -14.90 -36.02 27.54
C LEU A 328 -14.39 -34.72 26.92
N ARG A 329 -15.30 -33.78 26.66
CA ARG A 329 -15.00 -32.46 26.12
C ARG A 329 -15.26 -31.37 27.15
N PHE A 330 -14.21 -30.72 27.63
CA PHE A 330 -14.31 -29.60 28.55
C PHE A 330 -14.45 -28.25 27.82
N HIS A 331 -15.36 -27.39 28.28
CA HIS A 331 -15.47 -26.00 27.81
C HIS A 331 -14.56 -25.06 28.64
N LEU A 332 -13.80 -24.20 27.95
CA LEU A 332 -12.69 -23.39 28.49
C LEU A 332 -13.05 -22.36 29.58
N TRP A 333 -14.32 -22.18 29.91
CA TRP A 333 -14.81 -21.11 30.81
C TRP A 333 -15.43 -21.63 32.11
N GLN A 334 -15.64 -22.94 32.23
CA GLN A 334 -16.16 -23.58 33.42
C GLN A 334 -15.09 -24.55 33.94
N GLY A 335 -14.79 -24.48 35.23
CA GLY A 335 -13.74 -25.29 35.85
C GLY A 335 -14.03 -26.78 35.67
N VAL A 336 -12.97 -27.61 35.71
CA VAL A 336 -13.12 -29.05 35.54
C VAL A 336 -13.67 -29.66 36.83
N ASP A 337 -14.80 -30.36 36.74
CA ASP A 337 -15.32 -31.16 37.86
C ASP A 337 -14.42 -32.39 38.07
N GLY A 338 -14.02 -32.61 39.32
CA GLY A 338 -13.13 -33.72 39.71
C GLY A 338 -13.77 -35.09 39.49
N ASP A 339 -15.09 -35.19 39.52
CA ASP A 339 -15.80 -36.46 39.31
C ASP A 339 -15.92 -36.80 37.82
N LEU A 340 -16.05 -35.79 36.95
CA LEU A 340 -15.95 -35.97 35.50
C LEU A 340 -14.56 -36.47 35.08
N LEU A 341 -13.50 -36.11 35.80
CA LEU A 341 -12.15 -36.59 35.52
C LEU A 341 -11.92 -38.07 35.83
N ARG A 342 -12.80 -38.72 36.59
CA ARG A 342 -12.70 -40.18 36.82
C ARG A 342 -13.30 -40.99 35.67
N LEU A 343 -14.07 -40.34 34.79
CA LEU A 343 -14.78 -40.93 33.66
C LEU A 343 -14.00 -40.89 32.34
N ALA A 344 -13.02 -39.99 32.20
CA ALA A 344 -12.10 -39.90 31.06
C ALA A 344 -10.74 -40.49 31.40
#